data_AF-A0A397UC23-F1
#
_entry.id   AF-A0A397UC23-F1
#
_cell.length_a   1.000
_cell.length_b   1.000
_cell.length_c   1.000
_cell.angle_alpha   90.00
_cell.angle_beta   90.00
_cell.angle_gamma   90.00
#
_symmetry.space_group_name_H-M   'P 1'
#
loop_
_entity.id
_entity.type
_entity.pdbx_description
1 polymer ?
#
loop_
_entity_poly.entity_id
_entity_poly.type
_entity_poly.pdbx_seq_one_letter_code
_entity_poly.pdbx_strand_id
1 'polypeptide(L)'
;MTRKNCDPKEFMLFILNEHLKFIDRLKRRKIPNKYYPLVDKEKEKTKQHIELITKILPSIIKKPLENDNRKLEKKQKKDNLIQRKDNEIQRKDDLIQKKVNKIEDLHKIIVKKDNQILILEEQMNNLQAEYKEYEGEEDEDEEDEGEDKGEEDEGEETKVKKIKMRKMKMNENGGEIEWKLMVFDQCVIFLI
;
A
#
# COMPACT_ATOMS: atom_id res chain seq x y z
N MET A 1 46.97 -32.26 31.77
CA MET A 1 46.61 -31.84 30.40
C MET A 1 45.10 -31.78 30.26
N THR A 2 44.50 -30.60 30.33
CA THR A 2 43.06 -30.41 30.08
C THR A 2 42.84 -30.30 28.58
N ARG A 3 42.52 -31.43 27.92
CA ARG A 3 42.14 -31.47 26.50
C ARG A 3 40.75 -30.84 26.31
N LYS A 4 40.67 -29.52 26.26
CA LYS A 4 39.49 -28.81 25.78
C LYS A 4 39.64 -28.71 24.26
N ASN A 5 38.73 -29.32 23.49
CA ASN A 5 38.67 -29.36 22.01
C ASN A 5 39.37 -30.52 21.30
N CYS A 6 39.27 -31.76 21.78
CA CYS A 6 39.54 -32.93 20.93
C CYS A 6 38.25 -33.31 20.19
N ASP A 7 38.31 -33.51 18.85
CA ASP A 7 37.20 -34.09 18.09
C ASP A 7 36.80 -35.44 18.75
N PRO A 8 35.53 -35.65 19.10
CA PRO A 8 35.05 -36.91 19.70
C PRO A 8 35.51 -38.15 18.93
N LYS A 9 35.62 -38.05 17.59
CA LYS A 9 36.12 -39.15 16.75
C LYS A 9 37.58 -39.45 17.02
N GLU A 10 38.42 -38.42 17.07
CA GLU A 10 39.86 -38.57 17.35
C GLU A 10 40.11 -39.08 18.76
N PHE A 11 39.31 -38.62 19.73
CA PHE A 11 39.37 -39.10 21.10
C PHE A 11 39.03 -40.60 21.22
N MET A 12 37.95 -41.03 20.56
CA MET A 12 37.55 -42.44 20.52
C MET A 12 38.62 -43.33 19.83
N LEU A 13 39.19 -42.86 18.72
CA LEU A 13 40.28 -43.57 18.04
C LEU A 13 41.54 -43.64 18.90
N PHE A 14 41.86 -42.57 19.63
CA PHE A 14 42.97 -42.56 20.57
C PHE A 14 42.81 -43.62 21.66
N ILE A 15 41.64 -43.70 22.29
CA ILE A 15 41.34 -44.72 23.32
C ILE A 15 41.48 -46.13 22.74
N LEU A 16 40.89 -46.39 21.58
CA LEU A 16 40.92 -47.73 20.97
C LEU A 16 42.33 -48.14 20.53
N ASN A 17 43.12 -47.20 20.01
CA ASN A 17 44.52 -47.45 19.66
C ASN A 17 45.38 -47.74 20.90
N GLU A 18 45.18 -47.01 22.01
CA GLU A 18 45.84 -47.31 23.28
C GLU A 18 45.42 -48.68 23.84
N HIS A 19 44.14 -49.04 23.72
CA HIS A 19 43.65 -50.36 24.09
C HIS A 19 44.33 -51.48 23.29
N LEU A 20 44.51 -51.26 21.99
CA LEU A 20 45.17 -52.21 21.10
C LEU A 20 46.66 -52.40 21.46
N LYS A 21 47.36 -51.30 21.78
CA LYS A 21 48.74 -51.34 22.30
C LYS A 21 48.81 -52.10 23.63
N PHE A 22 47.83 -51.92 24.51
CA PHE A 22 47.75 -52.63 25.78
C PHE A 22 47.58 -54.14 25.58
N ILE A 23 46.68 -54.56 24.70
CA ILE A 23 46.47 -55.97 24.34
C ILE A 23 47.76 -56.58 23.75
N ASP A 24 48.47 -55.85 22.88
CA ASP A 24 49.74 -56.31 22.32
C ASP A 24 50.83 -56.47 23.39
N ARG A 25 50.87 -55.59 24.40
CA ARG A 25 51.77 -55.73 25.56
C ARG A 25 51.40 -56.95 26.41
N LEU A 26 50.11 -57.22 26.61
CA LEU A 26 49.65 -58.42 27.31
C LEU A 26 50.16 -59.68 26.59
N LYS A 27 50.00 -59.75 25.27
CA LYS A 27 50.44 -60.91 24.47
C LYS A 27 51.95 -61.19 24.57
N ARG A 28 52.76 -60.16 24.84
CA ARG A 28 54.22 -60.29 25.04
C ARG A 28 54.61 -60.72 26.45
N ARG A 29 53.72 -60.58 27.43
CA ARG A 29 53.95 -61.07 28.79
C ARG A 29 53.72 -62.58 28.78
N LYS A 30 54.44 -63.33 29.62
CA LYS A 30 54.29 -64.79 29.78
C LYS A 30 52.96 -65.15 30.46
N ILE A 31 51.84 -64.76 29.85
CA ILE A 31 50.49 -65.11 30.30
C ILE A 31 50.27 -66.60 30.02
N PRO A 32 49.59 -67.35 30.91
CA PRO A 32 49.25 -68.74 30.66
C PRO A 32 48.54 -68.92 29.32
N ASN A 33 48.91 -69.97 28.57
CA ASN A 33 48.46 -70.17 27.19
C ASN A 33 46.93 -70.20 27.02
N LYS A 34 46.21 -70.62 28.06
CA LYS A 34 44.73 -70.68 28.09
C LYS A 34 44.05 -69.33 27.83
N TYR A 35 44.75 -68.20 27.99
CA TYR A 35 44.18 -66.86 27.80
C TYR A 35 44.46 -66.26 26.41
N TYR A 36 45.35 -66.82 25.58
CA TYR A 36 45.61 -66.28 24.24
C TYR A 36 44.35 -66.16 23.35
N PRO A 37 43.43 -67.15 23.33
CA PRO A 37 42.21 -67.02 22.55
C PRO A 37 41.33 -65.83 22.95
N LEU A 38 41.30 -65.49 24.25
CA LEU A 38 40.59 -64.31 24.75
C LEU A 38 41.27 -63.01 24.31
N VAL A 39 42.59 -62.95 24.41
CA VAL A 39 43.39 -61.79 24.00
C VAL A 39 43.22 -61.52 22.51
N ASP A 40 43.24 -62.57 21.67
CA ASP A 40 43.06 -62.44 20.24
C ASP A 40 41.64 -62.02 19.86
N LYS A 41 40.62 -62.56 20.55
CA LYS A 41 39.23 -62.14 20.36
C LYS A 41 39.03 -60.66 20.70
N GLU A 42 39.64 -60.18 21.79
CA GLU A 42 39.52 -58.78 22.20
C GLU A 42 40.30 -57.82 21.28
N LYS A 43 41.45 -58.27 20.77
CA LYS A 43 42.20 -57.54 19.74
C LYS A 43 41.35 -57.35 18.48
N GLU A 44 40.68 -58.41 18.04
CA GLU A 44 39.89 -58.39 16.83
C GLU A 44 38.65 -57.49 16.97
N LYS A 45 37.94 -57.55 18.11
CA LYS A 45 36.87 -56.60 18.42
C LYS A 45 37.35 -55.15 18.39
N THR A 46 38.52 -54.87 18.97
CA THR A 46 39.06 -53.50 19.01
C THR A 46 39.36 -52.99 17.59
N LYS A 47 39.90 -53.83 16.70
CA LYS A 47 40.08 -53.49 15.29
C LYS A 47 38.76 -53.21 14.58
N GLN A 48 37.74 -54.04 14.79
CA GLN A 48 36.42 -53.85 14.20
C GLN A 48 35.80 -52.51 14.65
N HIS A 49 35.95 -52.14 15.91
CA HIS A 49 35.49 -50.83 16.40
C HIS A 49 36.24 -49.66 15.75
N ILE A 50 37.57 -49.75 15.59
CA ILE A 50 38.38 -48.75 14.89
C ILE A 50 37.89 -48.60 13.43
N GLU A 51 37.66 -49.72 12.75
CA GLU A 51 37.18 -49.74 11.37
C GLU A 51 35.78 -49.10 11.25
N LEU A 52 34.88 -49.40 12.18
CA LEU A 52 33.53 -48.83 12.22
C LEU A 52 33.59 -47.30 12.41
N ILE A 53 34.41 -46.82 13.34
CA ILE A 53 34.57 -45.38 13.60
C ILE A 53 35.24 -44.65 12.43
N THR A 54 36.20 -45.29 11.76
CA THR A 54 36.91 -44.67 10.63
C THR A 54 36.07 -44.65 9.36
N LYS A 55 35.38 -45.75 9.01
CA LYS A 55 34.65 -45.89 7.74
C LYS A 55 33.17 -45.48 7.81
N ILE A 56 32.47 -45.91 8.85
CA ILE A 56 31.00 -45.86 8.87
C ILE A 56 30.51 -44.55 9.49
N LEU A 57 31.09 -44.13 10.61
CA LEU A 57 30.68 -42.92 11.34
C LEU A 57 30.66 -41.64 10.47
N PRO A 58 31.69 -41.35 9.65
CA PRO A 58 31.68 -40.14 8.80
C PRO A 58 30.55 -40.17 7.78
N SER A 59 30.22 -41.34 7.25
CA SER A 59 29.16 -41.52 6.26
C SER A 59 27.77 -41.38 6.89
N ILE A 60 27.59 -41.84 8.13
CA ILE A 60 26.35 -41.68 8.90
C ILE A 60 26.11 -40.22 9.27
N ILE A 61 27.16 -39.47 9.62
CA ILE A 61 27.01 -38.08 10.08
C ILE A 61 26.89 -37.07 8.92
N LYS A 62 27.63 -37.28 7.82
CA LYS A 62 27.64 -36.33 6.70
C LYS A 62 26.32 -36.31 5.91
N LYS A 63 25.70 -37.47 5.69
CA LYS A 63 24.48 -37.58 4.87
C LYS A 63 23.27 -36.81 5.44
N PRO A 64 22.94 -36.91 6.75
CA PRO A 64 21.86 -36.14 7.34
C PRO A 64 22.14 -34.64 7.33
N LEU A 65 23.37 -34.23 7.68
CA LEU A 65 23.75 -32.83 7.75
C LEU A 65 23.65 -32.13 6.40
N GLU A 66 24.12 -32.77 5.33
CA GLU A 66 24.02 -32.24 3.97
C GLU A 66 22.56 -32.16 3.49
N ASN A 67 21.73 -33.13 3.87
CA ASN A 67 20.32 -33.14 3.52
C ASN A 67 19.55 -32.04 4.26
N ASP A 68 19.86 -31.82 5.54
CA ASP A 68 19.24 -30.77 6.34
C ASP A 68 19.69 -29.37 5.89
N ASN A 69 20.95 -29.21 5.49
CA ASN A 69 21.43 -27.98 4.85
C ASN A 69 20.69 -27.70 3.53
N ARG A 70 20.49 -28.72 2.69
CA ARG A 70 19.70 -28.57 1.44
C ARG A 70 18.24 -28.21 1.72
N LYS A 71 17.62 -28.75 2.78
CA LYS A 71 16.26 -28.37 3.19
C LYS A 71 16.22 -26.92 3.65
N LEU A 72 17.21 -26.48 4.44
CA LEU A 72 17.30 -25.12 4.93
C LEU A 72 17.47 -24.11 3.78
N GLU A 73 18.34 -24.39 2.81
CA GLU A 73 18.48 -23.56 1.61
C GLU A 73 17.19 -23.49 0.79
N LYS A 74 16.50 -24.61 0.61
CA LYS A 74 15.19 -24.64 -0.09
C LYS A 74 14.16 -23.80 0.65
N LYS A 75 14.15 -23.82 1.99
CA LYS A 75 13.28 -23.00 2.81
C LYS A 75 13.61 -21.51 2.64
N GLN A 76 14.87 -21.13 2.77
CA GLN A 76 15.31 -19.73 2.55
C GLN A 76 14.95 -19.21 1.15
N LYS A 77 15.10 -20.03 0.11
CA LYS A 77 14.68 -19.65 -1.26
C LYS A 77 13.18 -19.39 -1.36
N LYS A 78 12.36 -20.20 -0.69
CA LYS A 78 10.90 -20.00 -0.62
C LYS A 78 10.56 -18.72 0.16
N ASP A 79 11.19 -18.51 1.31
CA ASP A 79 10.95 -17.33 2.14
C ASP A 79 11.32 -16.03 1.38
N ASN A 80 12.45 -16.03 0.67
CA ASN A 80 12.85 -14.92 -0.21
C ASN A 80 11.85 -14.67 -1.35
N LEU A 81 11.25 -15.73 -1.91
CA LEU A 81 10.24 -15.60 -2.95
C LEU A 81 8.94 -15.01 -2.39
N ILE A 82 8.53 -15.44 -1.19
CA ILE A 82 7.37 -14.90 -0.48
C ILE A 82 7.58 -13.41 -0.21
N GLN A 83 8.72 -13.03 0.37
CA GLN A 83 9.04 -11.64 0.67
C GLN A 83 9.01 -10.74 -0.58
N ARG A 84 9.47 -11.24 -1.74
CA ARG A 84 9.37 -10.50 -3.00
C ARG A 84 7.92 -10.28 -3.44
N LYS A 85 7.07 -11.29 -3.28
CA LYS A 85 5.63 -11.18 -3.59
C LYS A 85 4.92 -10.22 -2.64
N ASP A 86 5.22 -10.28 -1.35
CA ASP A 86 4.64 -9.37 -0.36
C ASP A 86 5.02 -7.91 -0.67
N ASN A 87 6.27 -7.66 -1.05
CA ASN A 87 6.70 -6.33 -1.49
C ASN A 87 5.99 -5.86 -2.77
N GLU A 88 5.68 -6.78 -3.70
CA GLU A 88 4.94 -6.45 -4.91
C GLU A 88 3.47 -6.12 -4.59
N ILE A 89 2.84 -6.89 -3.69
CA ILE A 89 1.48 -6.65 -3.20
C ILE A 89 1.42 -5.28 -2.53
N GLN A 90 2.35 -4.97 -1.62
CA GLN A 90 2.39 -3.68 -0.95
C GLN A 90 2.44 -2.51 -1.93
N ARG A 91 3.27 -2.60 -2.98
CA ARG A 91 3.33 -1.55 -4.02
C ARG A 91 2.02 -1.37 -4.78
N LYS A 92 1.29 -2.47 -5.02
CA LYS A 92 -0.02 -2.43 -5.67
C LYS A 92 -1.07 -1.81 -4.74
N ASP A 93 -1.04 -2.14 -3.46
CA ASP A 93 -1.93 -1.57 -2.46
C ASP A 93 -1.71 -0.07 -2.31
N ASP A 94 -0.45 0.39 -2.25
CA ASP A 94 -0.11 1.82 -2.23
C ASP A 94 -0.64 2.56 -3.47
N LEU A 95 -0.57 1.93 -4.64
CA LEU A 95 -1.10 2.49 -5.89
C LEU A 95 -2.63 2.56 -5.89
N ILE A 96 -3.29 1.52 -5.37
CA ILE A 96 -4.75 1.49 -5.21
C ILE A 96 -5.18 2.61 -4.27
N GLN A 97 -4.50 2.78 -3.13
CA GLN A 97 -4.83 3.82 -2.16
C GLN A 97 -4.71 5.23 -2.77
N LYS A 98 -3.66 5.50 -3.56
CA LYS A 98 -3.53 6.77 -4.29
C LYS A 98 -4.69 7.01 -5.27
N LYS A 99 -5.15 5.95 -5.96
CA LYS A 99 -6.29 6.06 -6.87
C LYS A 99 -7.60 6.30 -6.12
N VAL A 100 -7.81 5.63 -4.99
CA VAL A 100 -8.98 5.83 -4.13
C VAL A 100 -9.06 7.27 -3.65
N ASN A 101 -7.96 7.83 -3.16
CA ASN A 101 -7.91 9.23 -2.72
C ASN A 101 -8.26 10.20 -3.86
N LYS A 102 -7.73 9.95 -5.07
CA LYS A 102 -8.06 10.77 -6.24
C LYS A 102 -9.53 10.67 -6.62
N ILE A 103 -10.14 9.49 -6.52
CA ILE A 103 -11.58 9.30 -6.76
C ILE A 103 -12.39 10.08 -5.73
N GLU A 104 -12.00 10.03 -4.45
CA GLU A 104 -12.66 10.77 -3.38
C GLU A 104 -12.61 12.30 -3.62
N ASP A 105 -11.47 12.82 -4.05
CA ASP A 105 -11.33 14.24 -4.38
C ASP A 105 -12.21 14.65 -5.57
N LEU A 106 -12.24 13.82 -6.62
CA LEU A 106 -13.12 14.04 -7.77
C LEU A 106 -14.60 14.00 -7.36
N HIS A 107 -14.98 13.07 -6.48
CA HIS A 107 -16.34 12.99 -5.97
C HIS A 107 -16.74 14.25 -5.20
N LYS A 108 -15.85 14.79 -4.35
CA LYS A 108 -16.08 16.07 -3.65
C LYS A 108 -16.29 17.23 -4.63
N ILE A 109 -15.55 17.24 -5.74
CA ILE A 109 -15.71 18.28 -6.79
C ILE A 109 -17.08 18.13 -7.48
N ILE A 110 -17.48 16.91 -7.85
CA ILE A 110 -18.77 16.64 -8.48
C ILE A 110 -19.91 17.12 -7.58
N VAL A 111 -19.93 16.72 -6.31
CA VAL A 111 -20.98 17.14 -5.35
C VAL A 111 -21.06 18.66 -5.24
N LYS A 112 -19.91 19.36 -5.21
CA LYS A 112 -19.91 20.84 -5.21
C LYS A 112 -20.49 21.42 -6.49
N LYS A 113 -20.23 20.80 -7.65
CA LYS A 113 -20.77 21.24 -8.94
C LYS A 113 -22.26 20.97 -9.06
N ASP A 114 -22.73 19.82 -8.59
CA ASP A 114 -24.16 19.49 -8.57
C ASP A 114 -24.94 20.49 -7.70
N ASN A 115 -24.40 20.85 -6.53
CA ASN A 115 -25.01 21.89 -5.68
C ASN A 115 -25.02 23.27 -6.36
N GLN A 116 -23.97 23.63 -7.11
CA GLN A 116 -23.95 24.88 -7.88
C GLN A 116 -25.01 24.89 -8.98
N ILE A 117 -25.21 23.77 -9.66
CA ILE A 117 -26.24 23.62 -10.70
C ILE A 117 -27.62 23.80 -10.09
N LEU A 118 -27.93 23.14 -8.97
CA LEU A 118 -29.21 23.27 -8.28
C LEU A 118 -29.54 24.73 -7.92
N ILE A 119 -28.56 25.47 -7.38
CA ILE A 119 -28.73 26.90 -7.06
C ILE A 119 -29.03 27.72 -8.32
N LEU A 120 -28.32 27.46 -9.42
CA LEU A 120 -28.52 28.16 -10.69
C LEU A 120 -29.88 27.83 -11.31
N GLU A 121 -30.33 26.58 -11.23
CA GLU A 121 -31.66 26.16 -11.68
C GLU A 121 -32.76 26.86 -10.90
N GLU A 122 -32.63 26.96 -9.58
CA GLU A 122 -33.57 27.71 -8.72
C GLU A 122 -33.61 29.19 -9.10
N GLN A 123 -32.45 29.83 -9.29
CA GLN A 123 -32.36 31.23 -9.72
C GLN A 123 -33.01 31.45 -11.08
N MET A 124 -32.78 30.55 -12.05
CA MET A 124 -33.42 30.61 -13.37
C MET A 124 -34.94 30.49 -13.28
N ASN A 125 -35.44 29.55 -12.48
CA ASN A 125 -36.88 29.36 -12.31
C ASN A 125 -37.55 30.59 -11.68
N ASN A 126 -36.90 31.20 -10.68
CA ASN A 126 -37.38 32.43 -10.06
C ASN A 126 -37.44 33.59 -11.07
N LEU A 127 -36.37 33.80 -11.86
CA LEU A 127 -36.36 34.82 -12.90
C LEU A 127 -37.44 34.57 -13.96
N GLN A 128 -37.64 33.32 -14.38
CA GLN A 128 -38.71 32.98 -15.34
C GLN A 128 -40.10 33.24 -14.77
N ALA A 129 -40.32 33.01 -13.47
CA ALA A 129 -41.57 33.35 -12.81
C ALA A 129 -41.78 34.87 -12.76
N GLU A 130 -40.76 35.64 -12.40
CA GLU A 130 -40.80 37.11 -12.42
C GLU A 130 -41.12 37.64 -13.82
N TYR A 131 -40.46 37.13 -14.88
CA TYR A 131 -40.74 37.56 -16.26
C TYR A 131 -42.19 37.29 -16.70
N LYS A 132 -42.78 36.16 -16.30
CA LYS A 132 -44.19 35.85 -16.60
C LYS A 132 -45.17 36.76 -15.86
N GLU A 133 -44.83 37.20 -14.65
CA GLU A 133 -45.63 38.17 -13.90
C GLU A 133 -45.67 39.51 -14.63
N TYR A 134 -44.53 40.00 -15.15
CA TYR A 134 -44.48 41.24 -15.94
C TYR A 134 -45.25 41.17 -17.26
N GLU A 135 -45.23 40.03 -17.98
CA GLU A 135 -46.00 39.88 -19.24
C GLU A 135 -47.52 39.80 -19.00
N GLY A 136 -47.97 39.42 -17.80
CA GLY A 136 -49.40 39.31 -17.46
C GLY A 136 -50.07 40.61 -17.01
N GLU A 137 -49.30 41.67 -16.75
CA GLU A 137 -49.82 42.97 -16.30
C GLU A 137 -50.14 43.94 -17.46
N GLU A 138 -49.86 43.61 -18.72
CA GLU A 138 -50.06 44.51 -19.88
C GLU A 138 -51.42 44.38 -20.61
N ASP A 139 -52.32 43.48 -20.18
CA ASP A 139 -53.58 43.17 -20.91
C ASP A 139 -54.89 43.67 -20.24
N GLU A 140 -54.86 44.47 -19.17
CA GLU A 140 -56.07 44.89 -18.43
C GLU A 140 -56.48 46.38 -18.52
N ASP A 141 -55.94 47.19 -19.45
CA ASP A 141 -56.31 48.62 -19.57
C ASP A 141 -56.57 49.09 -21.03
N GLU A 142 -57.40 48.40 -21.82
CA GLU A 142 -57.96 49.00 -23.06
C GLU A 142 -59.46 48.66 -23.28
N GLU A 143 -60.31 49.07 -22.33
CA GLU A 143 -61.70 49.44 -22.64
C GLU A 143 -62.05 50.74 -21.89
N ASP A 144 -61.77 51.90 -22.47
CA ASP A 144 -62.71 53.03 -22.34
C ASP A 144 -62.58 54.02 -23.50
N GLU A 145 -63.74 54.40 -24.04
CA GLU A 145 -63.94 55.31 -25.16
C GLU A 145 -63.62 56.75 -24.76
N GLY A 146 -63.01 57.56 -25.64
CA GLY A 146 -62.93 59.00 -25.37
C GLY A 146 -62.16 59.83 -26.38
N GLU A 147 -62.90 60.65 -27.13
CA GLU A 147 -62.40 61.69 -28.02
C GLU A 147 -61.52 62.75 -27.32
N ASP A 148 -60.70 63.41 -28.15
CA ASP A 148 -60.37 64.85 -28.11
C ASP A 148 -58.95 65.28 -27.70
N LYS A 149 -58.27 65.91 -28.69
CA LYS A 149 -57.24 66.97 -28.67
C LYS A 149 -56.19 67.02 -27.54
N GLY A 150 -54.93 66.89 -27.98
CA GLY A 150 -53.94 67.96 -27.85
C GLY A 150 -52.99 67.93 -26.65
N GLU A 151 -51.77 68.39 -26.92
CA GLU A 151 -50.72 68.87 -26.01
C GLU A 151 -49.71 67.87 -25.41
N GLU A 152 -48.54 68.47 -25.17
CA GLU A 152 -47.17 67.97 -25.12
C GLU A 152 -46.77 67.31 -23.78
N ASP A 153 -45.59 66.68 -23.86
CA ASP A 153 -44.51 66.69 -22.87
C ASP A 153 -44.38 65.64 -21.73
N GLU A 154 -43.15 65.13 -21.67
CA GLU A 154 -42.38 64.64 -20.51
C GLU A 154 -42.88 63.44 -19.69
N GLY A 155 -42.96 62.25 -20.31
CA GLY A 155 -43.34 61.00 -19.61
C GLY A 155 -42.25 59.95 -19.35
N GLU A 156 -41.12 59.96 -20.05
CA GLU A 156 -40.23 58.77 -20.07
C GLU A 156 -39.13 58.74 -18.99
N GLU A 157 -38.91 59.83 -18.23
CA GLU A 157 -37.75 59.92 -17.33
C GLU A 157 -37.96 59.31 -15.92
N THR A 158 -39.18 58.93 -15.55
CA THR A 158 -39.50 58.51 -14.17
C THR A 158 -39.45 56.99 -13.96
N LYS A 159 -39.66 56.16 -14.99
CA LYS A 159 -39.64 54.70 -14.85
C LYS A 159 -38.22 54.13 -14.66
N VAL A 160 -37.20 54.70 -15.34
CA VAL A 160 -35.81 54.24 -15.22
C VAL A 160 -35.21 54.54 -13.83
N LYS A 161 -35.62 55.64 -13.18
CA LYS A 161 -35.15 56.00 -11.82
C LYS A 161 -35.66 55.03 -10.74
N LYS A 162 -36.85 54.42 -10.90
CA LYS A 162 -37.42 53.50 -9.91
C LYS A 162 -36.70 52.13 -9.87
N ILE A 163 -36.25 51.64 -11.02
CA ILE A 163 -35.45 50.40 -11.14
C ILE A 163 -34.04 50.61 -10.55
N LYS A 164 -33.46 51.80 -10.75
CA LYS A 164 -32.12 52.12 -10.24
C LYS A 164 -32.05 52.20 -8.70
N MET A 165 -33.14 52.58 -8.02
CA MET A 165 -33.15 52.65 -6.55
C MET A 165 -33.40 51.31 -5.84
N ARG A 166 -34.07 50.33 -6.47
CA ARG A 166 -34.25 49.00 -5.86
C ARG A 166 -32.96 48.15 -5.88
N LYS A 167 -32.01 48.44 -6.78
CA LYS A 167 -30.73 47.73 -6.86
C LYS A 167 -29.71 48.11 -5.77
N MET A 168 -29.95 49.18 -5.01
CA MET A 168 -29.02 49.68 -4.00
C MET A 168 -29.34 49.24 -2.56
N LYS A 169 -30.50 48.63 -2.31
CA LYS A 169 -30.97 48.34 -0.93
C LYS A 169 -30.70 46.92 -0.40
N MET A 170 -29.94 46.10 -1.12
CA MET A 170 -29.60 44.73 -0.69
C MET A 170 -28.19 44.53 -0.10
N ASN A 171 -27.41 45.60 0.12
CA ASN A 171 -26.02 45.48 0.61
C ASN A 171 -25.80 46.00 2.05
N GLU A 172 -26.73 45.78 2.97
CA GLU A 172 -26.49 46.13 4.39
C GLU A 172 -26.39 44.94 5.35
N ASN A 173 -26.61 43.70 4.90
CA ASN A 173 -26.43 42.52 5.74
C ASN A 173 -25.38 41.55 5.16
N GLY A 174 -24.12 41.85 5.45
CA GLY A 174 -23.08 40.86 5.80
C GLY A 174 -22.88 39.67 4.87
N GLY A 175 -21.95 39.81 3.94
CA GLY A 175 -21.30 38.68 3.26
C GLY A 175 -20.33 39.20 2.21
N GLU A 176 -19.03 39.11 2.49
CA GLU A 176 -17.97 39.36 1.51
C GLU A 176 -18.22 38.52 0.24
N ILE A 177 -18.76 39.14 -0.80
CA ILE A 177 -18.65 38.64 -2.15
C ILE A 177 -17.56 39.47 -2.81
N GLU A 178 -16.34 38.92 -2.78
CA GLU A 178 -15.24 39.37 -3.62
C GLU A 178 -15.74 39.52 -5.05
N TRP A 179 -15.80 40.76 -5.52
CA TRP A 179 -15.99 41.09 -6.91
C TRP A 179 -14.76 40.63 -7.71
N LYS A 180 -14.77 39.41 -8.22
CA LYS A 180 -13.98 39.05 -9.41
C LYS A 180 -14.63 39.68 -10.65
N LEU A 181 -14.55 41.00 -10.70
CA LEU A 181 -14.76 41.81 -11.89
C LEU A 181 -13.43 41.93 -12.64
N MET A 182 -12.89 40.80 -13.09
CA MET A 182 -11.74 40.73 -13.99
C MET A 182 -11.79 39.35 -14.65
N VAL A 183 -12.27 39.30 -15.90
CA VAL A 183 -11.84 38.46 -17.04
C VAL A 183 -13.00 38.50 -18.03
N PHE A 184 -13.13 39.59 -18.78
CA PHE A 184 -13.86 39.57 -20.06
C PHE A 184 -13.33 40.60 -21.06
N ASP A 185 -12.02 40.92 -20.99
CA ASP A 185 -11.35 41.86 -21.92
C ASP A 185 -10.13 41.25 -22.65
N GLN A 186 -9.96 39.92 -22.65
CA GLN A 186 -8.82 39.28 -23.35
C GLN A 186 -9.18 38.22 -24.41
N CYS A 187 -10.46 38.05 -24.78
CA CYS A 187 -10.83 37.06 -25.80
C CYS A 187 -11.10 37.62 -27.21
N VAL A 188 -10.74 38.87 -27.52
CA VAL A 188 -10.97 39.48 -28.86
C VAL A 188 -9.68 39.78 -29.65
N ILE A 189 -8.53 39.20 -29.26
CA ILE A 189 -7.30 39.28 -30.09
C ILE A 189 -6.72 37.88 -30.25
N PHE A 190 -7.35 37.03 -31.07
CA PHE A 190 -6.71 35.94 -31.81
C PHE A 190 -7.72 35.31 -32.78
N LEU A 191 -8.26 36.13 -33.68
CA LEU A 191 -9.00 35.68 -34.87
C LEU A 191 -8.77 36.70 -36.02
N ILE A 192 -7.51 36.87 -36.41
CA ILE A 192 -7.04 37.23 -37.76
C ILE A 192 -5.72 36.48 -37.99
#